data_AF-A0A661BKV8-F1
#
_entry.id   AF-A0A661BKV8-F1
#
_cell.length_a   1.000
_cell.length_b   1.000
_cell.length_c   1.000
_cell.angle_alpha   90.00
_cell.angle_beta   90.00
_cell.angle_gamma   90.00
#
_symmetry.space_group_name_H-M   'P 1'
#
loop_
_entity.id
_entity.type
_entity.pdbx_description
1 polymer ?
#
loop_
_entity_poly.entity_id
_entity_poly.type
_entity_poly.pdbx_seq_one_letter_code
_entity_poly.pdbx_strand_id
1 'polypeptide(L)'
;MGPRDHLLAIYGAAVDAVSGRIAVAEFLRHKPPTPSAIIAVGKAAPHMLAGAYDALAGCDFDALVITKYGYDEDLYPPDAAVTRIESAHPVPDESSLAAGAQLLTFVRQQAPGTHLLMLYSGGASSLVEVLPEGMDAEALARLNRWLLASGLSIGPMNRIRKRVSCIKAGRLAAHVQGSMTNLLISDVPGDDPKVVGSGPLARHQQEDIQVDDLDLPGWLQEMTDKAPPLAPSAAFEQISTHVIAHPPLAAETAVATARKRGYAVHLHEE
;
A
#
# COMPACT_ATOMS: atom_id res chain seq x y z
N MET A 1 -9.26 -29.22 -26.48
CA MET A 1 -8.18 -28.61 -25.68
C MET A 1 -7.33 -29.72 -25.09
N GLY A 2 -6.01 -29.57 -25.16
CA GLY A 2 -5.07 -30.53 -24.56
C GLY A 2 -4.77 -30.21 -23.09
N PRO A 3 -3.99 -31.06 -22.39
CA PRO A 3 -3.60 -30.84 -21.00
C PRO A 3 -2.92 -29.48 -20.75
N ARG A 4 -2.10 -29.02 -21.70
CA ARG A 4 -1.45 -27.70 -21.65
C ARG A 4 -2.46 -26.55 -21.59
N ASP A 5 -3.52 -26.60 -22.41
CA ASP A 5 -4.53 -25.54 -22.46
C ASP A 5 -5.30 -25.45 -21.13
N HIS A 6 -5.56 -26.61 -20.51
CA HIS A 6 -6.21 -26.65 -19.20
C HIS A 6 -5.34 -26.06 -18.11
N LEU A 7 -4.04 -26.39 -18.08
CA LEU A 7 -3.08 -25.83 -17.12
C LEU A 7 -2.95 -24.32 -17.28
N LEU A 8 -2.85 -23.82 -18.53
CA LEU A 8 -2.79 -22.39 -18.79
C LEU A 8 -4.07 -21.67 -18.37
N ALA A 9 -5.25 -22.29 -18.57
CA ALA A 9 -6.51 -21.71 -18.10
C ALA A 9 -6.62 -21.67 -16.57
N ILE A 10 -6.11 -22.69 -15.87
CA ILE A 10 -6.07 -22.72 -14.41
C ILE A 10 -5.10 -21.65 -13.89
N TYR A 11 -3.90 -21.57 -14.47
CA TYR A 11 -2.91 -20.55 -14.13
C TYR A 11 -3.42 -19.14 -14.40
N GLY A 12 -4.02 -18.91 -15.57
CA GLY A 12 -4.61 -17.62 -15.94
C GLY A 12 -5.68 -17.18 -14.95
N ALA A 13 -6.61 -18.09 -14.58
CA ALA A 13 -7.63 -17.77 -13.57
C ALA A 13 -7.03 -17.43 -12.20
N ALA A 14 -5.94 -18.09 -11.79
CA ALA A 14 -5.24 -17.79 -10.55
C ALA A 14 -4.56 -16.42 -10.58
N VAL A 15 -3.92 -16.06 -11.71
CA VAL A 15 -3.29 -14.75 -11.92
C VAL A 15 -4.35 -13.65 -11.96
N ASP A 16 -5.45 -13.87 -12.68
CA ASP A 16 -6.55 -12.90 -12.79
C ASP A 16 -7.19 -12.61 -11.43
N ALA A 17 -7.34 -13.61 -10.57
CA ALA A 17 -7.90 -13.46 -9.22
C ALA A 17 -7.09 -12.54 -8.30
N VAL A 18 -5.80 -12.35 -8.58
CA VAL A 18 -4.92 -11.45 -7.82
C VAL A 18 -4.41 -10.27 -8.66
N SER A 19 -4.98 -10.08 -9.85
CA SER A 19 -4.69 -8.92 -10.70
C SER A 19 -5.27 -7.66 -10.05
N GLY A 20 -4.42 -6.66 -9.81
CA GLY A 20 -4.86 -5.42 -9.17
C GLY A 20 -5.94 -4.67 -9.95
N ARG A 21 -5.90 -4.74 -11.29
CA ARG A 21 -6.92 -4.15 -12.16
C ARG A 21 -8.27 -4.84 -11.98
N ILE A 22 -8.29 -6.18 -12.01
CA ILE A 22 -9.52 -6.96 -11.90
C ILE A 22 -10.12 -6.83 -10.51
N ALA A 23 -9.31 -7.01 -9.46
CA ALA A 23 -9.75 -6.97 -8.07
C ALA A 23 -10.35 -5.61 -7.68
N VAL A 24 -9.70 -4.50 -8.07
CA VAL A 24 -10.24 -3.15 -7.80
C VAL A 24 -11.54 -2.94 -8.58
N ALA A 25 -11.57 -3.27 -9.87
CA ALA A 25 -12.74 -3.03 -10.69
C ALA A 25 -13.95 -3.85 -10.20
N GLU A 26 -13.72 -5.09 -9.77
CA GLU A 26 -14.77 -5.94 -9.19
C GLU A 26 -15.29 -5.39 -7.87
N PHE A 27 -14.40 -4.96 -6.96
CA PHE A 27 -14.81 -4.36 -5.68
C PHE A 27 -15.71 -3.14 -5.92
N LEU A 28 -15.26 -2.22 -6.79
CA LEU A 28 -15.96 -0.97 -7.06
C LEU A 28 -17.29 -1.16 -7.78
N ARG A 29 -17.42 -2.16 -8.67
CA ARG A 29 -18.73 -2.47 -9.31
C ARG A 29 -19.78 -2.96 -8.30
N HIS A 30 -19.36 -3.71 -7.29
CA HIS A 30 -20.29 -4.22 -6.26
C HIS A 30 -20.60 -3.17 -5.18
N LYS A 31 -19.63 -2.29 -4.88
CA LYS A 31 -19.76 -1.24 -3.88
C LYS A 31 -19.11 0.03 -4.43
N PRO A 32 -19.80 0.80 -5.29
CA PRO A 32 -19.20 1.99 -5.89
C PRO A 32 -19.17 3.14 -4.87
N PRO A 33 -18.01 3.51 -4.30
CA PRO A 33 -17.86 4.86 -3.84
C PRO A 33 -17.89 5.81 -5.04
N THR A 34 -18.29 7.05 -4.81
CA THR A 34 -18.01 8.17 -5.72
C THR A 34 -16.83 8.95 -5.13
N PRO A 35 -15.58 8.51 -5.38
CA PRO A 35 -14.41 9.20 -4.82
C PRO A 35 -14.27 10.58 -5.47
N SER A 36 -13.95 11.58 -4.67
CA SER A 36 -13.49 12.88 -5.16
C SER A 36 -12.06 12.80 -5.68
N ALA A 37 -11.27 11.88 -5.14
CA ALA A 37 -9.91 11.62 -5.58
C ALA A 37 -9.47 10.18 -5.30
N ILE A 38 -8.53 9.70 -6.10
CA ILE A 38 -7.94 8.35 -5.98
C ILE A 38 -6.43 8.47 -5.74
N ILE A 39 -5.93 7.70 -4.78
CA ILE A 39 -4.50 7.63 -4.48
C ILE A 39 -4.07 6.18 -4.63
N ALA A 40 -3.08 5.90 -5.46
CA ALA A 40 -2.55 4.56 -5.66
C ALA A 40 -1.06 4.52 -5.31
N VAL A 41 -0.64 3.63 -4.40
CA VAL A 41 0.76 3.50 -3.96
C VAL A 41 1.19 2.04 -3.86
N GLY A 42 2.32 1.69 -4.47
CA GLY A 42 2.87 0.33 -4.46
C GLY A 42 3.18 -0.19 -5.87
N LYS A 43 3.74 -1.40 -5.96
CA LYS A 43 4.14 -2.00 -7.24
C LYS A 43 2.97 -2.23 -8.19
N ALA A 44 1.80 -2.56 -7.65
CA ALA A 44 0.59 -2.79 -8.43
C ALA A 44 -0.26 -1.52 -8.58
N ALA A 45 0.20 -0.37 -8.05
CA ALA A 45 -0.58 0.87 -8.06
C ALA A 45 -1.08 1.26 -9.45
N PRO A 46 -0.29 1.13 -10.54
CA PRO A 46 -0.79 1.49 -11.86
C PRO A 46 -1.95 0.62 -12.33
N HIS A 47 -1.83 -0.70 -12.19
CA HIS A 47 -2.93 -1.60 -12.53
C HIS A 47 -4.14 -1.44 -11.62
N MET A 48 -3.94 -1.17 -10.32
CA MET A 48 -5.03 -0.89 -9.40
C MET A 48 -5.81 0.37 -9.82
N LEU A 49 -5.10 1.46 -10.15
CA LEU A 49 -5.73 2.69 -10.64
C LEU A 49 -6.46 2.46 -11.97
N ALA A 50 -5.90 1.65 -12.88
CA ALA A 50 -6.58 1.29 -14.13
C ALA A 50 -7.90 0.55 -13.86
N GLY A 51 -7.93 -0.32 -12.84
CA GLY A 51 -9.17 -0.99 -12.41
C GLY A 51 -10.22 -0.01 -11.88
N ALA A 52 -9.79 1.08 -11.24
CA ALA A 52 -10.71 2.14 -10.83
C ALA A 52 -11.29 2.88 -12.02
N TYR A 53 -10.47 3.24 -13.02
CA TYR A 53 -10.97 3.83 -14.28
C TYR A 53 -11.94 2.91 -15.02
N ASP A 54 -11.69 1.60 -15.04
CA ASP A 54 -12.60 0.63 -15.67
C ASP A 54 -13.99 0.60 -14.99
N ALA A 55 -14.03 0.71 -13.66
CA ALA A 55 -15.27 0.59 -12.89
C ALA A 55 -16.02 1.92 -12.71
N LEU A 56 -15.30 3.04 -12.71
CA LEU A 56 -15.82 4.39 -12.48
C LEU A 56 -15.84 5.23 -13.76
N ALA A 57 -15.97 4.57 -14.92
CA ALA A 57 -16.01 5.23 -16.21
C ALA A 57 -17.11 6.31 -16.25
N GLY A 58 -16.72 7.55 -16.58
CA GLY A 58 -17.62 8.71 -16.62
C GLY A 58 -17.74 9.47 -15.29
N CYS A 59 -17.02 9.08 -14.23
CA CYS A 59 -16.85 9.89 -13.03
C CYS A 59 -15.58 10.73 -13.12
N ASP A 60 -15.67 11.99 -12.68
CA ASP A 60 -14.52 12.89 -12.58
C ASP A 60 -13.86 12.74 -11.20
N PHE A 61 -12.55 12.51 -11.20
CA PHE A 61 -11.72 12.48 -10.00
C PHE A 61 -10.27 12.81 -10.36
N ASP A 62 -9.57 13.47 -9.43
CA ASP A 62 -8.12 13.61 -9.51
C ASP A 62 -7.45 12.33 -9.03
N ALA A 63 -6.34 11.95 -9.64
CA ALA A 63 -5.59 10.77 -9.26
C ALA A 63 -4.11 11.07 -8.98
N LEU A 64 -3.57 10.41 -7.96
CA LEU A 64 -2.14 10.35 -7.66
C LEU A 64 -1.70 8.88 -7.70
N VAL A 65 -0.76 8.53 -8.58
CA VAL A 65 -0.14 7.21 -8.63
C VAL A 65 1.34 7.29 -8.30
N ILE A 66 1.78 6.49 -7.33
CA ILE A 66 3.17 6.38 -6.88
C ILE A 66 3.60 4.92 -7.01
N THR A 67 4.53 4.65 -7.93
CA THR A 67 5.06 3.31 -8.20
C THR A 67 6.59 3.31 -8.21
N LYS A 68 7.22 2.16 -8.46
CA LYS A 68 8.68 2.10 -8.62
C LYS A 68 9.12 2.45 -10.04
N TYR A 69 10.39 2.78 -10.23
CA TYR A 69 10.93 3.04 -11.57
C TYR A 69 10.66 1.91 -12.58
N GLY A 70 10.28 2.34 -13.79
CA GLY A 70 9.97 1.51 -14.95
C GLY A 70 8.67 0.73 -14.82
N TYR A 71 7.80 1.07 -13.86
CA TYR A 71 6.49 0.41 -13.67
C TYR A 71 5.33 1.34 -14.01
N ASP A 72 5.60 2.60 -14.32
CA ASP A 72 4.60 3.48 -14.89
C ASP A 72 4.29 3.07 -16.34
N GLU A 73 3.01 2.82 -16.64
CA GLU A 73 2.53 2.29 -17.92
C GLU A 73 1.33 3.12 -18.38
N ASP A 74 1.13 3.25 -19.70
CA ASP A 74 -0.01 3.97 -20.28
C ASP A 74 -1.29 3.13 -20.19
N LEU A 75 -1.84 3.04 -18.98
CA LEU A 75 -2.99 2.21 -18.61
C LEU A 75 -4.30 3.00 -18.43
N TYR A 76 -4.24 4.33 -18.48
CA TYR A 76 -5.38 5.22 -18.22
C TYR A 76 -5.77 5.99 -19.50
N PRO A 77 -6.96 6.60 -19.55
CA PRO A 77 -7.34 7.50 -20.64
C PRO A 77 -6.30 8.62 -20.84
N PRO A 78 -5.99 9.03 -22.09
CA PRO A 78 -4.98 10.07 -22.36
C PRO A 78 -5.28 11.44 -21.73
N ASP A 79 -6.55 11.72 -21.47
CA ASP A 79 -7.08 12.94 -20.86
C ASP A 79 -7.32 12.82 -19.34
N ALA A 80 -6.93 11.69 -18.74
CA ALA A 80 -7.09 11.46 -17.31
C ALA A 80 -6.22 12.41 -16.46
N ALA A 81 -6.81 13.01 -15.44
CA ALA A 81 -6.12 13.87 -14.47
C ALA A 81 -5.29 13.04 -13.47
N VAL A 82 -4.18 12.45 -13.94
CA VAL A 82 -3.30 11.58 -13.13
C VAL A 82 -1.93 12.23 -12.92
N THR A 83 -1.61 12.51 -11.66
CA THR A 83 -0.22 12.79 -11.23
C THR A 83 0.53 11.49 -11.08
N ARG A 84 1.60 11.29 -11.85
CA ARG A 84 2.39 10.05 -11.91
C ARG A 84 3.77 10.29 -11.28
N ILE A 85 4.14 9.48 -10.29
CA ILE A 85 5.42 9.56 -9.58
C ILE A 85 6.07 8.17 -9.54
N GLU A 86 7.32 8.09 -9.96
CA GLU A 86 8.16 6.91 -9.74
C GLU A 86 9.18 7.18 -8.62
N SER A 87 9.39 6.18 -7.76
CA SER A 87 10.19 6.28 -6.55
C SER A 87 11.05 5.03 -6.31
N ALA A 88 12.06 5.16 -5.46
CA ALA A 88 13.01 4.10 -5.18
C ALA A 88 12.41 2.91 -4.42
N HIS A 89 12.79 1.73 -4.88
CA HIS A 89 12.44 0.45 -4.27
C HIS A 89 13.54 -0.58 -4.60
N PRO A 90 14.01 -1.40 -3.65
CA PRO A 90 13.44 -1.63 -2.31
C PRO A 90 13.97 -0.72 -1.20
N VAL A 91 15.05 0.04 -1.46
CA VAL A 91 15.65 0.93 -0.46
C VAL A 91 15.16 2.36 -0.72
N PRO A 92 14.51 3.02 0.25
CA PRO A 92 14.01 4.37 0.06
C PRO A 92 15.14 5.40 -0.03
N ASP A 93 14.95 6.44 -0.83
CA ASP A 93 15.89 7.54 -1.04
C ASP A 93 15.17 8.91 -1.10
N GLU A 94 15.81 9.93 -1.64
CA GLU A 94 15.23 11.26 -1.79
C GLU A 94 13.91 11.27 -2.60
N SER A 95 13.77 10.39 -3.60
CA SER A 95 12.52 10.24 -4.35
C SER A 95 11.37 9.75 -3.46
N SER A 96 11.67 8.92 -2.46
CA SER A 96 10.70 8.45 -1.47
C SER A 96 10.20 9.58 -0.58
N LEU A 97 11.09 10.53 -0.21
CA LEU A 97 10.72 11.73 0.55
C LEU A 97 9.87 12.67 -0.28
N ALA A 98 10.26 12.92 -1.54
CA ALA A 98 9.49 13.75 -2.46
C ALA A 98 8.09 13.16 -2.70
N ALA A 99 8.00 11.85 -2.96
CA ALA A 99 6.74 11.15 -3.14
C ALA A 99 5.87 11.16 -1.87
N GLY A 100 6.47 10.99 -0.68
CA GLY A 100 5.76 11.09 0.59
C GLY A 100 5.22 12.50 0.88
N ALA A 101 5.98 13.55 0.53
CA ALA A 101 5.53 14.93 0.65
C ALA A 101 4.35 15.23 -0.30
N GLN A 102 4.39 14.72 -1.53
CA GLN A 102 3.29 14.84 -2.49
C GLN A 102 2.04 14.09 -2.00
N LEU A 103 2.20 12.85 -1.52
CA LEU A 103 1.10 12.08 -0.92
C LEU A 103 0.45 12.83 0.25
N LEU A 104 1.25 13.33 1.19
CA LEU A 104 0.74 14.04 2.36
C LEU A 104 0.03 15.34 1.96
N THR A 105 0.58 16.06 0.99
CA THR A 105 -0.04 17.27 0.43
C THR A 105 -1.39 16.95 -0.21
N PHE A 106 -1.42 15.92 -1.06
CA PHE A 106 -2.62 15.49 -1.77
C PHE A 106 -3.74 15.11 -0.79
N VAL A 107 -3.43 14.38 0.29
CA VAL A 107 -4.40 14.03 1.33
C VAL A 107 -4.90 15.25 2.11
N ARG A 108 -4.01 16.19 2.45
CA ARG A 108 -4.35 17.38 3.25
C ARG A 108 -5.14 18.44 2.50
N GLN A 109 -4.99 18.52 1.18
CA GLN A 109 -5.68 19.50 0.34
C GLN A 109 -7.12 19.14 0.00
N GLN A 110 -7.56 17.93 0.37
CA GLN A 110 -8.93 17.49 0.14
C GLN A 110 -9.90 18.31 0.98
N ALA A 111 -11.03 18.67 0.38
CA ALA A 111 -12.05 19.43 1.08
C ALA A 111 -12.67 18.58 2.21
N PRO A 112 -13.06 19.19 3.34
CA PRO A 112 -13.76 18.47 4.39
C PRO A 112 -15.01 17.74 3.86
N GLY A 113 -15.19 16.48 4.29
CA GLY A 113 -16.35 15.67 3.90
C GLY A 113 -16.24 14.99 2.52
N THR A 114 -15.14 15.14 1.78
CA THR A 114 -14.91 14.38 0.54
C THR A 114 -14.68 12.90 0.84
N HIS A 115 -14.90 12.05 -0.16
CA HIS A 115 -14.53 10.64 -0.12
C HIS A 115 -13.25 10.38 -0.91
N LEU A 116 -12.29 9.67 -0.33
CA LEU A 116 -11.04 9.29 -0.98
C LEU A 116 -10.99 7.78 -1.18
N LEU A 117 -10.48 7.35 -2.32
CA LEU A 117 -10.15 5.95 -2.56
C LEU A 117 -8.63 5.77 -2.50
N MET A 118 -8.15 5.06 -1.47
CA MET A 118 -6.76 4.65 -1.36
C MET A 118 -6.61 3.23 -1.93
N LEU A 119 -5.67 3.06 -2.85
CA LEU A 119 -5.28 1.80 -3.47
C LEU A 119 -3.84 1.51 -3.06
N TYR A 120 -3.62 0.41 -2.36
CA TYR A 120 -2.33 0.12 -1.76
C TYR A 120 -1.86 -1.30 -2.09
N SER A 121 -0.57 -1.47 -2.37
CA SER A 121 0.03 -2.78 -2.62
C SER A 121 1.44 -2.90 -2.04
N GLY A 122 2.00 -4.11 -2.10
CA GLY A 122 3.37 -4.40 -1.69
C GLY A 122 4.42 -3.44 -2.27
N GLY A 123 5.48 -3.19 -1.50
CA GLY A 123 6.56 -2.25 -1.85
C GLY A 123 6.32 -0.80 -1.42
N ALA A 124 5.10 -0.42 -1.05
CA ALA A 124 4.77 0.97 -0.69
C ALA A 124 5.61 1.55 0.48
N SER A 125 6.10 0.70 1.39
CA SER A 125 6.92 1.13 2.54
C SER A 125 8.24 1.82 2.15
N SER A 126 8.77 1.56 0.95
CA SER A 126 9.95 2.25 0.41
C SER A 126 9.59 3.36 -0.57
N LEU A 127 8.41 3.30 -1.20
CA LEU A 127 8.03 4.27 -2.22
C LEU A 127 7.66 5.64 -1.63
N VAL A 128 7.12 5.66 -0.41
CA VAL A 128 6.72 6.89 0.27
C VAL A 128 7.26 6.94 1.69
N GLU A 129 7.92 8.05 2.02
CA GLU A 129 8.38 8.34 3.37
C GLU A 129 8.21 9.81 3.70
N VAL A 130 7.88 10.11 4.95
CA VAL A 130 7.91 11.47 5.49
C VAL A 130 8.64 11.39 6.83
N LEU A 131 9.78 12.08 6.91
CA LEU A 131 10.56 12.16 8.13
C LEU A 131 10.11 13.33 9.01
N PRO A 132 10.48 13.33 10.30
CA PRO A 132 10.27 14.46 11.19
C PRO A 132 10.97 15.73 10.66
N GLU A 133 10.48 16.89 11.12
CA GLU A 133 11.06 18.18 10.73
C GLU A 133 12.55 18.27 11.07
N GLY A 134 13.33 18.85 10.13
CA GLY A 134 14.78 18.96 10.24
C GLY A 134 15.56 17.70 9.83
N MET A 135 14.90 16.69 9.26
CA MET A 135 15.54 15.49 8.71
C MET A 135 15.33 15.41 7.20
N ASP A 136 16.35 14.96 6.50
CA ASP A 136 16.42 15.01 5.04
C ASP A 136 16.82 13.64 4.44
N ALA A 137 17.22 13.66 3.16
CA ALA A 137 17.68 12.46 2.45
C ALA A 137 18.94 11.84 3.08
N GLU A 138 19.82 12.64 3.69
CA GLU A 138 21.01 12.11 4.38
C GLU A 138 20.59 11.33 5.64
N ALA A 139 19.64 11.87 6.41
CA ALA A 139 19.08 11.19 7.57
C ALA A 139 18.40 9.86 7.17
N LEU A 140 17.61 9.87 6.09
CA LEU A 140 16.99 8.65 5.55
C LEU A 140 18.04 7.61 5.11
N ALA A 141 19.07 8.06 4.38
CA ALA A 141 20.13 7.18 3.91
C ALA A 141 20.95 6.59 5.08
N ARG A 142 21.22 7.39 6.12
CA ARG A 142 21.89 6.96 7.35
C ARG A 142 21.05 5.91 8.09
N LEU A 143 19.75 6.15 8.22
CA LEU A 143 18.80 5.20 8.80
C LEU A 143 18.84 3.86 8.07
N ASN A 144 18.70 3.87 6.74
CA ASN A 144 18.67 2.63 5.95
C ASN A 144 19.98 1.86 6.04
N ARG A 145 21.14 2.55 5.95
CA ARG A 145 22.45 1.90 6.11
C ARG A 145 22.60 1.25 7.48
N TRP A 146 22.19 1.95 8.54
CA TRP A 146 22.27 1.41 9.90
C TRP A 146 21.35 0.20 10.07
N LEU A 147 20.10 0.28 9.60
CA LEU A 147 19.14 -0.83 9.68
C LEU A 147 19.69 -2.09 8.99
N LEU A 148 20.23 -1.95 7.78
CA LEU A 148 20.81 -3.08 7.03
C LEU A 148 22.07 -3.65 7.70
N ALA A 149 22.86 -2.83 8.39
CA ALA A 149 24.07 -3.26 9.09
C ALA A 149 23.82 -3.76 10.52
N SER A 150 22.63 -3.53 11.09
CA SER A 150 22.33 -3.76 12.51
C SER A 150 22.25 -5.23 12.93
N GLY A 151 22.05 -6.16 11.97
CA GLY A 151 21.78 -7.57 12.26
C GLY A 151 20.40 -7.84 12.88
N LEU A 152 19.54 -6.81 12.99
CA LEU A 152 18.17 -6.95 13.47
C LEU A 152 17.33 -7.80 12.51
N SER A 153 16.40 -8.57 13.07
CA SER A 153 15.37 -9.22 12.26
C SER A 153 14.35 -8.20 11.74
N ILE A 154 13.53 -8.62 10.78
CA ILE A 154 12.56 -7.73 10.10
C ILE A 154 11.56 -7.08 11.06
N GLY A 155 11.21 -7.74 12.17
CA GLY A 155 10.29 -7.23 13.18
C GLY A 155 10.78 -5.93 13.82
N PRO A 156 11.92 -5.94 14.56
CA PRO A 156 12.54 -4.73 15.11
C PRO A 156 12.83 -3.65 14.06
N MET A 157 13.32 -4.03 12.87
CA MET A 157 13.54 -3.06 11.78
C MET A 157 12.25 -2.33 11.41
N ASN A 158 11.13 -3.06 11.28
CA ASN A 158 9.84 -2.47 10.98
C ASN A 158 9.30 -1.61 12.13
N ARG A 159 9.54 -1.96 13.39
CA ARG A 159 9.17 -1.10 14.54
C ARG A 159 9.91 0.23 14.49
N ILE A 160 11.22 0.22 14.23
CA ILE A 160 12.01 1.45 14.06
C ILE A 160 11.49 2.29 12.90
N ARG A 161 11.30 1.69 11.72
CA ARG A 161 10.77 2.39 10.53
C ARG A 161 9.40 3.02 10.79
N LYS A 162 8.52 2.31 11.50
CA LYS A 162 7.23 2.85 11.95
C LYS A 162 7.41 3.97 12.96
N ARG A 163 8.33 3.84 13.92
CA ARG A 163 8.55 4.82 14.99
C ARG A 163 9.07 6.15 14.47
N VAL A 164 9.94 6.16 13.46
CA VAL A 164 10.54 7.38 12.88
C VAL A 164 9.64 8.08 11.86
N SER A 165 8.74 7.36 11.19
CA SER A 165 7.95 7.91 10.08
C SER A 165 6.77 8.76 10.56
N CYS A 166 6.51 9.87 9.86
CA CYS A 166 5.36 10.74 10.09
C CYS A 166 4.06 10.24 9.43
N ILE A 167 4.11 9.25 8.52
CA ILE A 167 2.93 8.75 7.80
C ILE A 167 2.63 7.27 8.06
N LYS A 168 3.61 6.47 8.49
CA LYS A 168 3.42 5.04 8.82
C LYS A 168 2.76 4.87 10.18
N ALA A 169 2.36 3.63 10.49
CA ALA A 169 1.69 3.26 11.73
C ALA A 169 0.41 4.08 12.00
N GLY A 170 -0.44 4.22 11.00
CA GLY A 170 -1.73 4.89 11.12
C GLY A 170 -1.66 6.41 11.09
N ARG A 171 -0.48 7.02 11.01
CA ARG A 171 -0.35 8.48 11.11
C ARG A 171 -0.91 9.23 9.91
N LEU A 172 -0.91 8.63 8.71
CA LEU A 172 -1.57 9.23 7.56
C LEU A 172 -3.07 9.44 7.81
N ALA A 173 -3.71 8.59 8.62
CA ALA A 173 -5.13 8.72 8.96
C ALA A 173 -5.46 10.06 9.62
N ALA A 174 -4.52 10.64 10.41
CA ALA A 174 -4.72 11.93 11.07
C ALA A 174 -4.86 13.11 10.10
N HIS A 175 -4.50 12.92 8.82
CA HIS A 175 -4.55 13.96 7.80
C HIS A 175 -5.79 13.88 6.91
N VAL A 176 -6.59 12.81 7.02
CA VAL A 176 -7.79 12.59 6.21
C VAL A 176 -8.90 13.57 6.66
N GLN A 177 -9.39 14.41 5.73
CA GLN A 177 -10.39 15.45 6.01
C GLN A 177 -11.85 14.97 5.85
N GLY A 178 -12.07 13.73 5.43
CA GLY A 178 -13.39 13.17 5.16
C GLY A 178 -13.42 11.66 5.40
N SER A 179 -13.99 10.91 4.45
CA SER A 179 -13.99 9.45 4.51
C SER A 179 -13.02 8.85 3.51
N MET A 180 -12.53 7.65 3.81
CA MET A 180 -11.58 6.96 2.96
C MET A 180 -11.91 5.47 2.87
N THR A 181 -12.01 4.95 1.65
CA THR A 181 -11.98 3.51 1.39
C THR A 181 -10.55 3.12 1.03
N ASN A 182 -9.96 2.19 1.76
CA ASN A 182 -8.61 1.69 1.53
C ASN A 182 -8.66 0.24 1.01
N LEU A 183 -8.27 0.04 -0.24
CA LEU A 183 -8.20 -1.27 -0.88
C LEU A 183 -6.75 -1.74 -0.92
N LEU A 184 -6.49 -2.90 -0.32
CA LEU A 184 -5.17 -3.48 -0.16
C LEU A 184 -5.01 -4.73 -1.04
N ILE A 185 -3.89 -4.81 -1.73
CA ILE A 185 -3.33 -6.08 -2.20
C ILE A 185 -2.24 -6.47 -1.22
N SER A 186 -2.47 -7.56 -0.49
CA SER A 186 -1.57 -8.05 0.53
C SER A 186 -0.55 -9.02 -0.06
N ASP A 187 0.73 -8.80 0.24
CA ASP A 187 1.83 -9.74 0.05
C ASP A 187 2.41 -10.23 1.38
N VAL A 188 1.69 -10.02 2.48
CA VAL A 188 2.12 -10.33 3.85
C VAL A 188 1.35 -11.52 4.42
N PRO A 189 2.00 -12.45 5.12
CA PRO A 189 1.30 -13.54 5.80
C PRO A 189 0.25 -13.02 6.78
N GLY A 190 -0.95 -13.59 6.73
CA GLY A 190 -2.07 -13.24 7.61
C GLY A 190 -2.80 -11.94 7.24
N ASP A 191 -2.42 -11.30 6.13
CA ASP A 191 -3.14 -10.16 5.55
C ASP A 191 -3.34 -8.96 6.48
N ASP A 192 -2.47 -8.80 7.49
CA ASP A 192 -2.57 -7.73 8.48
C ASP A 192 -2.31 -6.35 7.84
N PRO A 193 -3.31 -5.45 7.79
CA PRO A 193 -3.16 -4.10 7.26
C PRO A 193 -2.08 -3.27 7.97
N LYS A 194 -1.71 -3.60 9.22
CA LYS A 194 -0.62 -2.94 9.95
C LYS A 194 0.76 -3.22 9.34
N VAL A 195 0.88 -4.30 8.57
CA VAL A 195 2.15 -4.74 7.98
C VAL A 195 2.28 -4.25 6.54
N VAL A 196 1.20 -4.32 5.75
CA VAL A 196 1.20 -3.87 4.34
C VAL A 196 1.63 -2.41 4.23
N GLY A 197 2.78 -2.18 3.58
CA GLY A 197 3.45 -0.88 3.49
C GLY A 197 3.61 -0.13 4.82
N SER A 198 3.74 -0.87 5.93
CA SER A 198 3.82 -0.33 7.29
C SER A 198 2.55 0.37 7.81
N GLY A 199 1.40 0.03 7.23
CA GLY A 199 0.07 0.37 7.71
C GLY A 199 -0.17 1.85 7.93
N PRO A 200 -0.01 2.73 6.92
CA PRO A 200 -0.19 4.18 7.07
C PRO A 200 -1.61 4.58 7.50
N LEU A 201 -2.60 3.74 7.22
CA LEU A 201 -4.03 3.94 7.56
C LEU A 201 -4.57 2.92 8.56
N ALA A 202 -3.71 2.02 9.06
CA ALA A 202 -4.11 0.99 10.02
C ALA A 202 -3.91 1.49 11.46
N ARG A 203 -4.87 1.22 12.33
CA ARG A 203 -4.76 1.57 13.76
C ARG A 203 -3.63 0.79 14.41
N HIS A 204 -2.69 1.48 15.03
CA HIS A 204 -1.59 0.90 15.80
C HIS A 204 -1.73 1.23 17.29
N GLN A 205 -1.12 0.40 18.14
CA GLN A 205 -0.91 0.63 19.57
C GLN A 205 0.56 0.97 19.81
N GLN A 206 0.92 1.43 21.02
CA GLN A 206 2.31 1.84 21.27
C GLN A 206 3.30 0.69 21.21
N GLU A 207 2.85 -0.50 21.59
CA GLU A 207 3.63 -1.73 21.54
C GLU A 207 4.03 -2.08 20.11
N ASP A 208 3.22 -1.66 19.11
CA ASP A 208 3.52 -1.90 17.69
C ASP A 208 4.69 -1.04 17.16
N ILE A 209 5.06 0.03 17.87
CA ILE A 209 6.14 0.96 17.50
C ILE A 209 7.20 1.16 18.60
N GLN A 210 7.11 0.40 19.70
CA GLN A 210 8.04 0.52 20.81
C GLN A 210 9.44 0.09 20.38
N VAL A 211 10.44 0.86 20.79
CA VAL A 211 11.86 0.62 20.47
C VAL A 211 12.76 0.72 21.70
N ASP A 212 12.20 0.89 22.88
CA ASP A 212 12.92 1.06 24.15
C ASP A 212 13.70 -0.20 24.55
N ASP A 213 13.35 -1.34 23.95
CA ASP A 213 14.05 -2.62 24.07
C ASP A 213 15.29 -2.74 23.16
N LEU A 214 15.55 -1.74 22.32
CA LEU A 214 16.64 -1.73 21.34
C LEU A 214 17.72 -0.72 21.73
N ASP A 215 18.99 -1.11 21.54
CA ASP A 215 20.13 -0.21 21.70
C ASP A 215 20.28 0.67 20.45
N LEU A 216 19.62 1.83 20.47
CA LEU A 216 19.62 2.79 19.37
C LEU A 216 20.73 3.84 19.54
N PRO A 217 21.48 4.18 18.49
CA PRO A 217 22.42 5.29 18.56
C PRO A 217 21.66 6.62 18.75
N GLY A 218 22.26 7.58 19.45
CA GLY A 218 21.57 8.82 19.86
C GLY A 218 20.93 9.62 18.73
N TRP A 219 21.51 9.61 17.53
CA TRP A 219 20.91 10.27 16.36
C TRP A 219 19.61 9.60 15.90
N LEU A 220 19.48 8.28 16.06
CA LEU A 220 18.26 7.54 15.72
C LEU A 220 17.21 7.73 16.81
N GLN A 221 17.64 7.83 18.08
CA GLN A 221 16.74 8.17 19.17
C GLN A 221 16.13 9.57 18.99
N GLU A 222 16.92 10.54 18.53
CA GLU A 222 16.41 11.86 18.15
C GLU A 222 15.34 11.78 17.03
N MET A 223 15.53 10.89 16.04
CA MET A 223 14.51 10.64 15.01
C MET A 223 13.21 10.08 15.60
N THR A 224 13.32 9.13 16.52
CA THR A 224 12.14 8.56 17.16
C THR A 224 11.43 9.57 18.05
N ASP A 225 12.15 10.44 18.75
CA ASP A 225 11.59 11.41 19.67
C ASP A 225 10.86 12.55 18.95
N LYS A 226 11.35 12.97 17.78
CA LYS A 226 10.71 14.00 16.95
C LYS A 226 9.51 13.49 16.15
N ALA A 227 9.38 12.18 15.97
CA ALA A 227 8.25 11.62 15.23
C ALA A 227 6.93 11.82 15.98
N PRO A 228 5.85 12.21 15.27
CA PRO A 228 4.58 12.53 15.91
C PRO A 228 3.96 11.32 16.60
N PRO A 229 3.03 11.54 17.55
CA PRO A 229 2.28 10.45 18.18
C PRO A 229 1.46 9.66 17.14
N LEU A 230 0.99 8.48 17.53
CA LEU A 230 0.02 7.71 16.76
C LEU A 230 -1.27 8.53 16.57
N ALA A 231 -1.97 8.31 15.46
CA ALA A 231 -3.22 9.00 15.18
C ALA A 231 -4.29 8.67 16.25
N PRO A 232 -5.14 9.65 16.63
CA PRO A 232 -6.19 9.41 17.61
C PRO A 232 -7.25 8.44 17.07
N SER A 233 -7.97 7.76 17.96
CA SER A 233 -8.98 6.78 17.60
C SER A 233 -10.03 7.29 16.60
N ALA A 234 -10.46 8.55 16.74
CA ALA A 234 -11.44 9.18 15.86
C ALA A 234 -10.99 9.25 14.38
N ALA A 235 -9.68 9.31 14.12
CA ALA A 235 -9.14 9.39 12.76
C ALA A 235 -9.44 8.13 11.91
N PHE A 236 -9.73 7.00 12.56
CA PHE A 236 -10.01 5.74 11.89
C PHE A 236 -11.50 5.46 11.70
N GLU A 237 -12.41 6.25 12.30
CA GLU A 237 -13.85 6.01 12.24
C GLU A 237 -14.41 6.17 10.82
N GLN A 238 -13.77 7.01 10.01
CA GLN A 238 -14.15 7.30 8.63
C GLN A 238 -13.30 6.52 7.61
N ILE A 239 -12.49 5.55 8.06
CA ILE A 239 -11.61 4.75 7.21
C ILE A 239 -12.09 3.31 7.20
N SER A 240 -12.54 2.83 6.05
CA SER A 240 -12.79 1.41 5.80
C SER A 240 -11.57 0.80 5.11
N THR A 241 -11.14 -0.39 5.53
CA THR A 241 -10.02 -1.10 4.91
C THR A 241 -10.48 -2.48 4.45
N HIS A 242 -10.12 -2.83 3.22
CA HIS A 242 -10.48 -4.08 2.57
C HIS A 242 -9.24 -4.70 1.91
N VAL A 243 -8.91 -5.93 2.27
CA VAL A 243 -7.97 -6.74 1.49
C VAL A 243 -8.75 -7.34 0.33
N ILE A 244 -8.39 -6.95 -0.89
CA ILE A 244 -9.11 -7.32 -2.13
C ILE A 244 -8.37 -8.38 -2.94
N ALA A 245 -7.09 -8.60 -2.68
CA ALA A 245 -6.30 -9.69 -3.25
C ALA A 245 -5.17 -10.08 -2.31
N HIS A 246 -4.86 -11.38 -2.26
CA HIS A 246 -3.83 -11.98 -1.43
C HIS A 246 -3.44 -13.36 -2.00
N PRO A 247 -2.24 -13.91 -1.71
CA PRO A 247 -1.76 -15.15 -2.34
C PRO A 247 -2.66 -16.38 -2.16
N PRO A 248 -3.27 -16.64 -0.98
CA PRO A 248 -4.21 -17.75 -0.82
C PRO A 248 -5.35 -17.76 -1.84
N LEU A 249 -5.88 -16.58 -2.20
CA LEU A 249 -6.95 -16.45 -3.20
C LEU A 249 -6.55 -16.99 -4.58
N ALA A 250 -5.30 -16.82 -4.99
CA ALA A 250 -4.80 -17.38 -6.25
C ALA A 250 -4.81 -18.92 -6.22
N ALA A 251 -4.34 -19.51 -5.12
CA ALA A 251 -4.32 -20.96 -4.93
C ALA A 251 -5.75 -21.54 -4.88
N GLU A 252 -6.64 -20.91 -4.12
CA GLU A 252 -8.06 -21.29 -4.04
C GLU A 252 -8.75 -21.22 -5.41
N THR A 253 -8.48 -20.16 -6.18
CA THR A 253 -9.03 -20.00 -7.54
C THR A 253 -8.49 -21.04 -8.51
N ALA A 254 -7.21 -21.38 -8.40
CA ALA A 254 -6.62 -22.47 -9.19
C ALA A 254 -7.32 -23.80 -8.87
N VAL A 255 -7.52 -24.10 -7.58
CA VAL A 255 -8.21 -25.31 -7.12
C VAL A 255 -9.65 -25.36 -7.63
N ALA A 256 -10.40 -24.27 -7.49
CA ALA A 256 -11.78 -24.18 -7.94
C ALA A 256 -11.89 -24.36 -9.47
N THR A 257 -10.98 -23.74 -10.22
CA THR A 257 -10.95 -23.82 -11.68
C THR A 257 -10.58 -25.21 -12.17
N ALA A 258 -9.62 -25.87 -11.52
CA ALA A 258 -9.24 -27.25 -11.83
C ALA A 258 -10.37 -28.24 -11.52
N ARG A 259 -11.04 -28.10 -10.37
CA ARG A 259 -12.20 -28.93 -10.00
C ARG A 259 -13.38 -28.77 -10.96
N LYS A 260 -13.70 -27.55 -11.39
CA LYS A 260 -14.73 -27.28 -12.42
C LYS A 260 -14.44 -27.97 -13.75
N ARG A 261 -13.16 -28.29 -14.03
CA ARG A 261 -12.71 -29.02 -15.22
C ARG A 261 -12.61 -30.53 -15.02
N GLY A 262 -13.01 -31.06 -13.86
CA GLY A 262 -13.04 -32.49 -13.57
C GLY A 262 -11.75 -33.08 -13.02
N TYR A 263 -10.78 -32.24 -12.61
CA TYR A 263 -9.55 -32.73 -11.99
C TYR A 263 -9.72 -33.00 -10.49
N ALA A 264 -9.10 -34.07 -10.01
CA ALA A 264 -8.82 -34.23 -8.59
C ALA A 264 -7.66 -33.30 -8.20
N VAL A 265 -7.81 -32.55 -7.11
CA VAL A 265 -6.85 -31.52 -6.69
C VAL A 265 -6.57 -31.65 -5.21
N HIS A 266 -5.28 -31.67 -4.87
CA HIS A 266 -4.76 -31.61 -3.51
C HIS A 266 -4.00 -30.31 -3.34
N LEU A 267 -4.35 -29.53 -2.32
CA LEU A 267 -3.62 -28.33 -1.92
C LEU A 267 -2.69 -28.72 -0.76
N HIS A 268 -1.41 -28.45 -0.90
CA HIS A 268 -0.44 -28.61 0.19
C HIS A 268 -0.33 -27.26 0.91
N GLU A 269 -0.42 -27.28 2.24
CA GLU A 269 -0.06 -26.12 3.05
C GLU A 269 1.46 -25.92 2.97
N GLU A 270 1.90 -24.68 2.79
CA GLU A 270 3.33 -24.28 2.81
C GLU A 270 3.87 -24.20 4.24
#